data_AF-A0A3N0BKV7-F1
#
_entry.id   AF-A0A3N0BKV7-F1
#
_cell.length_a   1.000
_cell.length_b   1.000
_cell.length_c   1.000
_cell.angle_alpha   90.00
_cell.angle_beta   90.00
_cell.angle_gamma   90.00
#
_symmetry.space_group_name_H-M   'P 1'
#
loop_
_entity.id
_entity.type
_entity.pdbx_description
1 polymer ?
#
loop_
_entity_poly.entity_id
_entity_poly.type
_entity_poly.pdbx_seq_one_letter_code
_entity_poly.pdbx_strand_id
1 'polypeptide(L)'
;MRKRLLAMMATIALICSMIPGAASAIESNYGAIPVVIEIGSNGTPIESSGEGWTYAPNEDGRLILTLNEGRAFTLTGNPLDIPHERALVVNHGTIVDGEFNTGVNNFGNIEGGTFRYFVGNWQMISGGTFNRYVTNDTNAVIAGGVFNVGTHNNRVDNYGIIRSGTFNCPINNSGTIEGNGIFNSYIQNGYYRFDADRNKACSILGGTFNSETIENFGTIAGGTFDGEVLSGGIIAGGTFSSASSVSNNDEGITTDGGTISGGTFAGSVVNGSPDPNENAAIVTGGTFENVVENHDAISGGSFIRSSIVQNYGTIAAGTFDGTVRNKQTGTVKDGQASSPTFNNKVENDGIIEGGFFAHSIITGGKGTLNSCTFPANMNLARLSLAGTGTEQPVATYEKNSSENNRYTLAADAGYMLPASVSVRLGSESGQELAAGADYAYDAATGIVTVKKSAVVGPLYLAASGVPAPTPPTPAPAPTTPETPTTPTPLPEPPSSAKALASTGDSPLPIIALSVALVAGATAAACAAARRRKRLDQR
;
A
#
# COMPACT_ATOMS: atom_id res chain seq x y z
N MET A 1 43.73 9.66 -6.50
CA MET A 1 42.97 9.18 -7.68
C MET A 1 41.59 8.62 -7.36
N ARG A 2 41.38 7.73 -6.37
CA ARG A 2 40.06 7.11 -6.08
C ARG A 2 38.85 8.06 -5.89
N LYS A 3 39.03 9.29 -5.37
CA LYS A 3 37.93 10.26 -5.18
C LYS A 3 37.37 10.87 -6.49
N ARG A 4 38.10 10.85 -7.61
CA ARG A 4 37.57 11.35 -8.90
C ARG A 4 36.77 10.30 -9.68
N LEU A 5 37.00 9.01 -9.41
CA LEU A 5 36.25 7.91 -10.06
C LEU A 5 34.82 7.79 -9.51
N LEU A 6 34.64 7.99 -8.20
CA LEU A 6 33.33 7.88 -7.55
C LEU A 6 32.36 9.01 -7.97
N ALA A 7 32.88 10.23 -8.13
CA ALA A 7 32.09 11.35 -8.64
C ALA A 7 31.58 11.07 -10.06
N MET A 8 32.45 10.56 -10.93
CA MET A 8 32.12 10.26 -12.33
C MET A 8 31.08 9.13 -12.47
N MET A 9 31.12 8.10 -11.61
CA MET A 9 30.06 7.08 -11.57
C MET A 9 28.72 7.63 -11.09
N ALA A 10 28.72 8.54 -10.10
CA ALA A 10 27.49 9.18 -9.63
C ALA A 10 26.84 10.07 -10.70
N THR A 11 27.63 10.77 -11.52
CA THR A 11 27.10 11.59 -12.63
C THR A 11 26.53 10.72 -13.76
N ILE A 12 27.16 9.57 -14.08
CA ILE A 12 26.65 8.64 -15.11
C ILE A 12 25.32 8.01 -14.67
N ALA A 13 25.20 7.62 -13.39
CA ALA A 13 23.95 7.08 -12.85
C ALA A 13 22.78 8.08 -12.89
N LEU A 14 23.05 9.38 -12.67
CA LEU A 14 22.03 10.44 -12.69
C LEU A 14 21.58 10.83 -14.11
N ILE A 15 22.44 10.63 -15.12
CA ILE A 15 22.09 10.89 -16.53
C ILE A 15 21.18 9.78 -17.08
N CYS A 16 21.33 8.52 -16.62
CA CYS A 16 20.44 7.42 -17.00
C CYS A 16 19.01 7.53 -16.43
N SER A 17 18.76 8.40 -15.43
CA SER A 17 17.43 8.60 -14.84
C SER A 17 16.62 9.76 -15.43
N MET A 18 17.12 10.45 -16.47
CA MET A 18 16.42 11.58 -17.12
C MET A 18 16.12 11.36 -18.62
N ILE A 19 16.15 10.11 -19.08
CA ILE A 19 15.65 9.72 -20.41
C ILE A 19 14.51 8.72 -20.22
N PRO A 20 13.24 9.09 -20.49
CA PRO A 20 12.16 8.14 -20.60
C PRO A 20 12.46 7.18 -21.77
N GLY A 21 12.58 5.88 -21.51
CA GLY A 21 12.67 4.83 -22.54
C GLY A 21 13.95 3.98 -22.60
N ALA A 22 15.00 4.27 -21.82
CA ALA A 22 16.31 3.60 -21.96
C ALA A 22 16.59 2.42 -20.98
N ALA A 23 15.56 1.78 -20.42
CA ALA A 23 15.70 0.82 -19.30
C ALA A 23 15.26 -0.63 -19.59
N SER A 24 15.33 -1.09 -20.85
CA SER A 24 15.29 -2.53 -21.19
C SER A 24 15.90 -2.82 -22.57
N ALA A 25 17.19 -2.47 -22.76
CA ALA A 25 17.91 -2.65 -24.03
C ALA A 25 19.31 -3.28 -23.85
N ILE A 26 19.50 -4.16 -22.86
CA ILE A 26 20.74 -4.92 -22.67
C ILE A 26 20.42 -6.37 -22.26
N GLU A 27 19.98 -7.19 -23.21
CA GLU A 27 20.43 -8.58 -23.32
C GLU A 27 20.25 -9.09 -24.77
N SER A 28 21.35 -9.50 -25.39
CA SER A 28 21.48 -10.09 -26.74
C SER A 28 20.81 -9.36 -27.94
N ASN A 29 21.37 -8.23 -28.38
CA ASN A 29 21.21 -7.78 -29.76
C ASN A 29 22.51 -8.02 -30.55
N TYR A 30 22.66 -9.22 -31.12
CA TYR A 30 23.49 -9.39 -32.32
C TYR A 30 22.73 -8.68 -33.44
N GLY A 31 23.13 -7.43 -33.72
CA GLY A 31 22.37 -6.46 -34.51
C GLY A 31 21.60 -7.09 -35.67
N ALA A 32 20.27 -7.17 -35.52
CA ALA A 32 19.38 -7.69 -36.55
C ALA A 32 19.64 -6.96 -37.88
N ILE A 33 19.82 -7.72 -38.96
CA ILE A 33 20.33 -7.15 -40.21
C ILE A 33 19.22 -6.27 -40.82
N PRO A 34 19.49 -4.98 -41.11
CA PRO A 34 18.48 -4.06 -41.62
C PRO A 34 18.07 -4.42 -43.04
N VAL A 35 16.76 -4.36 -43.30
CA VAL A 35 16.12 -4.66 -44.57
C VAL A 35 15.08 -3.58 -44.86
N VAL A 36 15.18 -2.94 -46.03
CA VAL A 36 14.16 -1.98 -46.49
C VAL A 36 13.23 -2.69 -47.47
N ILE A 37 11.92 -2.52 -47.29
CA ILE A 37 10.89 -3.02 -48.21
C ILE A 37 10.18 -1.82 -48.81
N GLU A 38 10.31 -1.64 -50.13
CA GLU A 38 9.64 -0.56 -50.85
C GLU A 38 8.21 -0.96 -51.23
N ILE A 39 7.24 -0.12 -50.86
CA ILE A 39 5.81 -0.30 -51.09
C ILE A 39 5.35 0.59 -52.26
N GLY A 40 4.87 -0.08 -53.30
CA GLY A 40 4.37 0.54 -54.53
C GLY A 40 3.07 1.32 -54.33
N SER A 41 2.69 2.11 -55.33
CA SER A 41 1.49 2.97 -55.30
C SER A 41 0.16 2.22 -55.21
N ASN A 42 0.18 0.89 -55.34
CA ASN A 42 -0.95 -0.01 -55.15
C ASN A 42 -1.07 -0.57 -53.71
N GLY A 43 -0.22 -0.13 -52.77
CA GLY A 43 -0.25 -0.57 -51.37
C GLY A 43 0.43 -1.92 -51.11
N THR A 44 1.10 -2.53 -52.10
CA THR A 44 1.84 -3.79 -51.91
C THR A 44 3.35 -3.58 -52.04
N PRO A 45 4.19 -4.48 -51.51
CA PRO A 45 5.61 -4.53 -51.86
C PRO A 45 5.81 -4.54 -53.38
N ILE A 46 6.86 -3.85 -53.86
CA ILE A 46 7.22 -3.83 -55.29
C ILE A 46 7.69 -5.21 -55.76
N GLU A 47 8.49 -5.88 -54.94
CA GLU A 47 8.96 -7.26 -55.16
C GLU A 47 8.08 -8.26 -54.40
N SER A 48 8.03 -9.52 -54.85
CA SER A 48 7.29 -10.59 -54.14
C SER A 48 8.11 -11.28 -53.05
N SER A 49 9.41 -11.01 -52.94
CA SER A 49 10.28 -11.51 -51.87
C SER A 49 11.60 -10.73 -51.83
N GLY A 50 12.34 -10.89 -50.74
CA GLY A 50 13.69 -10.35 -50.60
C GLY A 50 14.44 -11.00 -49.44
N GLU A 51 15.52 -10.37 -48.98
CA GLU A 51 16.33 -10.95 -47.92
C GLU A 51 15.56 -11.04 -46.60
N GLY A 52 15.17 -12.25 -46.21
CA GLY A 52 14.42 -12.51 -44.99
C GLY A 52 12.93 -12.15 -45.04
N TRP A 53 12.34 -11.90 -46.20
CA TRP A 53 10.89 -11.66 -46.29
C TRP A 53 10.27 -12.21 -47.57
N THR A 54 8.97 -12.50 -47.51
CA THR A 54 8.18 -13.00 -48.64
C THR A 54 6.79 -12.38 -48.64
N TYR A 55 6.26 -12.07 -49.82
CA TYR A 55 4.90 -11.61 -50.05
C TYR A 55 4.18 -12.55 -51.03
N ALA A 56 3.36 -13.46 -50.50
CA ALA A 56 2.77 -14.56 -51.25
C ALA A 56 1.40 -14.98 -50.69
N PRO A 57 0.52 -15.62 -51.49
CA PRO A 57 -0.69 -16.23 -50.99
C PRO A 57 -0.39 -17.47 -50.13
N ASN A 58 -1.16 -17.66 -49.04
CA ASN A 58 -1.22 -18.91 -48.30
C ASN A 58 -2.11 -19.96 -49.03
N GLU A 59 -2.31 -21.12 -48.42
CA GLU A 59 -3.15 -22.21 -48.95
C GLU A 59 -4.61 -21.78 -49.24
N ASP A 60 -5.18 -20.84 -48.47
CA ASP A 60 -6.52 -20.27 -48.68
C ASP A 60 -6.55 -19.09 -49.70
N GLY A 61 -5.40 -18.79 -50.32
CA GLY A 61 -5.25 -17.63 -51.21
C GLY A 61 -5.25 -16.27 -50.49
N ARG A 62 -4.99 -16.23 -49.19
CA ARG A 62 -4.78 -15.01 -48.39
C ARG A 62 -3.36 -14.49 -48.62
N LEU A 63 -3.18 -13.23 -49.01
CA LEU A 63 -1.85 -12.64 -49.23
C LEU A 63 -1.17 -12.32 -47.89
N ILE A 64 0.00 -12.93 -47.64
CA ILE A 64 0.74 -12.75 -46.40
C ILE A 64 2.09 -12.11 -46.71
N LEU A 65 2.42 -11.03 -45.98
CA LEU A 65 3.79 -10.51 -45.87
C LEU A 65 4.44 -11.15 -44.64
N THR A 66 5.33 -12.10 -44.86
CA THR A 66 6.11 -12.75 -43.79
C THR A 66 7.44 -12.04 -43.63
N LEU A 67 7.76 -11.64 -42.40
CA LEU A 67 9.01 -10.98 -42.01
C LEU A 67 9.77 -11.93 -41.07
N ASN A 68 10.89 -12.50 -41.53
CA ASN A 68 11.59 -13.57 -40.81
C ASN A 68 12.48 -13.05 -39.67
N GLU A 69 12.78 -13.94 -38.73
CA GLU A 69 13.64 -13.68 -37.57
C GLU A 69 15.07 -13.23 -37.94
N GLY A 70 15.74 -12.54 -37.02
CA GLY A 70 17.12 -12.05 -37.18
C GLY A 70 17.28 -10.83 -38.10
N ARG A 71 16.17 -10.23 -38.56
CA ARG A 71 16.12 -9.08 -39.49
C ARG A 71 15.35 -7.91 -38.90
N ALA A 72 15.74 -6.71 -39.30
CA ALA A 72 15.13 -5.45 -38.87
C ALA A 72 14.51 -4.73 -40.09
N PHE A 73 13.19 -4.70 -40.18
CA PHE A 73 12.45 -4.27 -41.35
C PHE A 73 11.98 -2.81 -41.23
N THR A 74 12.21 -2.05 -42.28
CA THR A 74 11.65 -0.71 -42.49
C THR A 74 10.85 -0.70 -43.78
N LEU A 75 9.56 -0.36 -43.71
CA LEU A 75 8.73 -0.20 -44.91
C LEU A 75 8.75 1.26 -45.35
N THR A 76 9.07 1.50 -46.63
CA THR A 76 9.18 2.84 -47.22
C THR A 76 8.34 2.98 -48.48
N GLY A 77 8.04 4.20 -48.90
CA GLY A 77 7.19 4.46 -50.06
C GLY A 77 5.77 4.77 -49.63
N ASN A 78 4.79 4.00 -50.13
CA ASN A 78 3.38 4.17 -49.79
C ASN A 78 3.00 3.36 -48.53
N PRO A 79 1.84 3.62 -47.89
CA PRO A 79 1.32 2.75 -46.84
C PRO A 79 1.10 1.32 -47.36
N LEU A 80 1.42 0.32 -46.53
CA LEU A 80 1.10 -1.08 -46.80
C LEU A 80 -0.41 -1.29 -46.64
N ASP A 81 -1.12 -1.30 -47.76
CA ASP A 81 -2.58 -1.32 -47.85
C ASP A 81 -3.03 -2.54 -48.66
N ILE A 82 -3.00 -3.70 -47.99
CA ILE A 82 -3.43 -4.96 -48.59
C ILE A 82 -4.86 -5.26 -48.11
N PRO A 83 -5.84 -5.49 -49.02
CA PRO A 83 -7.26 -5.58 -48.70
C PRO A 83 -7.61 -6.48 -47.50
N HIS A 84 -8.30 -5.87 -46.53
CA HIS A 84 -8.45 -6.36 -45.15
C HIS A 84 -9.03 -7.78 -45.00
N GLU A 85 -9.91 -8.22 -45.90
CA GLU A 85 -10.55 -9.53 -45.83
C GLU A 85 -9.58 -10.69 -46.11
N ARG A 86 -8.47 -10.42 -46.81
CA ARG A 86 -7.56 -11.45 -47.34
C ARG A 86 -6.08 -11.13 -47.17
N ALA A 87 -5.68 -10.37 -46.14
CA ALA A 87 -4.27 -10.08 -45.91
C ALA A 87 -3.82 -10.00 -44.44
N LEU A 88 -2.53 -10.22 -44.20
CA LEU A 88 -1.89 -10.21 -42.88
C LEU A 88 -0.38 -9.98 -43.01
N VAL A 89 0.21 -9.16 -42.14
CA VAL A 89 1.66 -9.19 -41.88
C VAL A 89 1.92 -10.18 -40.76
N VAL A 90 2.83 -11.13 -40.98
CA VAL A 90 3.31 -12.08 -39.96
C VAL A 90 4.76 -11.72 -39.66
N ASN A 91 4.99 -11.11 -38.49
CA ASN A 91 6.32 -10.69 -38.06
C ASN A 91 6.95 -11.68 -37.08
N HIS A 92 8.09 -12.25 -37.45
CA HIS A 92 9.02 -12.97 -36.58
C HIS A 92 10.34 -12.21 -36.38
N GLY A 93 10.58 -11.13 -37.14
CA GLY A 93 11.74 -10.25 -36.99
C GLY A 93 11.43 -9.00 -36.17
N THR A 94 12.12 -7.90 -36.47
CA THR A 94 11.88 -6.59 -35.84
C THR A 94 11.27 -5.64 -36.85
N ILE A 95 10.07 -5.10 -36.59
CA ILE A 95 9.54 -3.95 -37.33
C ILE A 95 10.11 -2.68 -36.70
N VAL A 96 10.94 -1.96 -37.45
CA VAL A 96 11.58 -0.72 -37.02
C VAL A 96 10.72 0.49 -37.37
N ASP A 97 10.19 0.56 -38.59
CA ASP A 97 9.30 1.65 -39.03
C ASP A 97 8.48 1.25 -40.27
N GLY A 98 7.45 2.03 -40.57
CA GLY A 98 6.55 1.85 -41.72
C GLY A 98 5.09 2.21 -41.41
N GLU A 99 4.27 2.38 -42.44
CA GLU A 99 2.82 2.62 -42.29
C GLU A 99 2.02 1.39 -42.71
N PHE A 100 1.21 0.87 -41.80
CA PHE A 100 0.47 -0.40 -41.94
C PHE A 100 -1.04 -0.14 -41.92
N ASN A 101 -1.66 -0.20 -43.09
CA ASN A 101 -3.12 -0.19 -43.28
C ASN A 101 -3.72 -1.60 -43.30
N THR A 102 -2.96 -2.62 -42.89
CA THR A 102 -3.44 -4.01 -42.82
C THR A 102 -3.13 -4.62 -41.45
N GLY A 103 -3.72 -5.79 -41.16
CA GLY A 103 -3.54 -6.45 -39.86
C GLY A 103 -2.12 -6.97 -39.65
N VAL A 104 -1.62 -6.91 -38.42
CA VAL A 104 -0.27 -7.38 -38.07
C VAL A 104 -0.33 -8.40 -36.94
N ASN A 105 0.22 -9.59 -37.16
CA ASN A 105 0.51 -10.57 -36.13
C ASN A 105 2.01 -10.52 -35.78
N ASN A 106 2.31 -10.08 -34.57
CA ASN A 106 3.66 -9.89 -34.07
C ASN A 106 4.10 -11.04 -33.15
N PHE A 107 4.87 -11.97 -33.70
CA PHE A 107 5.63 -12.98 -32.97
C PHE A 107 7.09 -12.53 -32.69
N GLY A 108 7.46 -11.35 -33.20
CA GLY A 108 8.77 -10.71 -33.05
C GLY A 108 8.70 -9.40 -32.25
N ASN A 109 9.55 -8.43 -32.63
CA ASN A 109 9.62 -7.11 -32.03
C ASN A 109 8.93 -6.05 -32.91
N ILE A 110 8.22 -5.10 -32.29
CA ILE A 110 7.81 -3.82 -32.92
C ILE A 110 8.49 -2.69 -32.16
N GLU A 111 9.45 -2.01 -32.79
CA GLU A 111 10.17 -0.84 -32.25
C GLU A 111 9.57 0.49 -32.73
N GLY A 112 8.85 0.49 -33.86
CA GLY A 112 8.26 1.70 -34.45
C GLY A 112 7.20 1.41 -35.52
N GLY A 113 6.88 2.42 -36.32
CA GLY A 113 5.81 2.38 -37.33
C GLY A 113 4.45 2.91 -36.86
N THR A 114 3.54 3.05 -37.82
CA THR A 114 2.15 3.50 -37.62
C THR A 114 1.19 2.40 -38.07
N PHE A 115 0.37 1.91 -37.16
CA PHE A 115 -0.57 0.81 -37.37
C PHE A 115 -2.01 1.35 -37.36
N ARG A 116 -2.69 1.29 -38.51
CA ARG A 116 -4.09 1.75 -38.68
C ARG A 116 -5.12 0.61 -38.61
N TYR A 117 -4.65 -0.63 -38.54
CA TYR A 117 -5.47 -1.82 -38.38
C TYR A 117 -5.06 -2.64 -37.15
N PHE A 118 -5.73 -3.78 -36.91
CA PHE A 118 -5.50 -4.56 -35.68
C PHE A 118 -4.04 -5.03 -35.57
N VAL A 119 -3.54 -5.09 -34.34
CA VAL A 119 -2.25 -5.71 -34.02
C VAL A 119 -2.44 -6.78 -32.94
N GLY A 120 -2.11 -8.03 -33.26
CA GLY A 120 -1.95 -9.08 -32.25
C GLY A 120 -0.49 -9.17 -31.85
N ASN A 121 -0.17 -9.05 -30.55
CA ASN A 121 1.17 -9.16 -30.01
C ASN A 121 1.34 -10.46 -29.22
N TRP A 122 2.28 -11.30 -29.64
CA TRP A 122 2.68 -12.54 -28.99
C TRP A 122 4.10 -12.50 -28.41
N GLN A 123 4.88 -11.43 -28.68
CA GLN A 123 6.20 -11.24 -28.09
C GLN A 123 6.39 -9.81 -27.56
N MET A 124 6.86 -8.84 -28.36
CA MET A 124 7.21 -7.51 -27.82
C MET A 124 6.81 -6.33 -28.70
N ILE A 125 6.14 -5.35 -28.10
CA ILE A 125 6.02 -3.98 -28.61
C ILE A 125 6.84 -3.06 -27.71
N SER A 126 7.85 -2.38 -28.24
CA SER A 126 8.64 -1.35 -27.54
C SER A 126 8.37 0.07 -28.07
N GLY A 127 7.72 0.21 -29.22
CA GLY A 127 7.34 1.51 -29.79
C GLY A 127 6.26 1.43 -30.87
N GLY A 128 6.11 2.50 -31.63
CA GLY A 128 5.09 2.65 -32.68
C GLY A 128 3.81 3.37 -32.24
N THR A 129 2.94 3.67 -33.20
CA THR A 129 1.66 4.36 -33.00
C THR A 129 0.50 3.50 -33.46
N PHE A 130 -0.43 3.17 -32.57
CA PHE A 130 -1.53 2.22 -32.78
C PHE A 130 -2.86 2.96 -32.78
N ASN A 131 -3.52 2.97 -33.95
CA ASN A 131 -4.78 3.67 -34.20
C ASN A 131 -5.95 2.69 -34.41
N ARG A 132 -5.82 1.44 -33.94
CA ARG A 132 -6.87 0.40 -33.91
C ARG A 132 -6.70 -0.47 -32.64
N TYR A 133 -7.55 -1.47 -32.53
CA TYR A 133 -7.49 -2.55 -31.54
C TYR A 133 -6.12 -3.25 -31.46
N VAL A 134 -5.64 -3.49 -30.24
CA VAL A 134 -4.42 -4.27 -29.97
C VAL A 134 -4.73 -5.38 -28.96
N THR A 135 -4.35 -6.62 -29.28
CA THR A 135 -4.32 -7.72 -28.30
C THR A 135 -2.88 -7.92 -27.83
N ASN A 136 -2.63 -7.93 -26.52
CA ASN A 136 -1.37 -8.38 -25.95
C ASN A 136 -1.57 -9.76 -25.30
N ASP A 137 -1.04 -10.81 -25.92
CA ASP A 137 -1.21 -12.20 -25.48
C ASP A 137 -0.48 -12.47 -24.14
N THR A 138 -0.78 -13.61 -23.50
CA THR A 138 -0.38 -13.98 -22.12
C THR A 138 1.12 -13.88 -21.86
N ASN A 139 1.96 -14.21 -22.86
CA ASN A 139 3.43 -14.15 -22.73
C ASN A 139 4.04 -12.89 -23.35
N ALA A 140 3.21 -11.98 -23.86
CA ALA A 140 3.63 -10.82 -24.62
C ALA A 140 3.80 -9.57 -23.74
N VAL A 141 4.67 -8.65 -24.17
CA VAL A 141 5.03 -7.44 -23.44
C VAL A 141 4.80 -6.21 -24.29
N ILE A 142 4.07 -5.24 -23.74
CA ILE A 142 4.07 -3.85 -24.22
C ILE A 142 5.01 -3.04 -23.32
N ALA A 143 6.16 -2.63 -23.84
CA ALA A 143 7.19 -1.84 -23.19
C ALA A 143 7.26 -0.38 -23.71
N GLY A 144 6.34 0.02 -24.60
CA GLY A 144 6.24 1.39 -25.12
C GLY A 144 5.21 1.52 -26.23
N GLY A 145 5.24 2.64 -26.95
CA GLY A 145 4.30 3.00 -28.01
C GLY A 145 3.18 3.95 -27.57
N VAL A 146 2.39 4.41 -28.53
CA VAL A 146 1.25 5.32 -28.33
C VAL A 146 -0.02 4.69 -28.90
N PHE A 147 -1.05 4.53 -28.08
CA PHE A 147 -2.31 3.86 -28.42
C PHE A 147 -3.45 4.88 -28.37
N ASN A 148 -4.24 5.03 -29.44
CA ASN A 148 -5.17 6.15 -29.59
C ASN A 148 -6.64 5.72 -29.79
N VAL A 149 -7.59 6.56 -29.36
CA VAL A 149 -8.99 6.51 -29.83
C VAL A 149 -9.03 6.82 -31.32
N GLY A 150 -9.03 5.77 -32.13
CA GLY A 150 -9.42 5.80 -33.53
C GLY A 150 -10.94 5.64 -33.68
N THR A 151 -11.40 5.49 -34.92
CA THR A 151 -12.81 5.65 -35.29
C THR A 151 -13.73 4.46 -34.96
N HIS A 152 -13.25 3.40 -34.30
CA HIS A 152 -13.98 2.12 -34.20
C HIS A 152 -13.68 1.33 -32.89
N ASN A 153 -14.23 1.76 -31.76
CA ASN A 153 -14.15 1.04 -30.47
C ASN A 153 -12.73 0.55 -30.12
N ASN A 154 -11.73 1.41 -30.38
CA ASN A 154 -10.33 1.10 -30.13
C ASN A 154 -10.11 0.80 -28.65
N ARG A 155 -9.42 -0.31 -28.37
CA ARG A 155 -9.02 -0.70 -27.03
C ARG A 155 -7.76 -1.56 -27.07
N VAL A 156 -7.07 -1.66 -25.94
CA VAL A 156 -6.04 -2.68 -25.71
C VAL A 156 -6.62 -3.78 -24.84
N ASP A 157 -6.66 -5.01 -25.35
CA ASP A 157 -6.97 -6.19 -24.54
C ASP A 157 -5.64 -6.82 -24.08
N ASN A 158 -5.34 -6.69 -22.79
CA ASN A 158 -4.09 -7.18 -22.20
C ASN A 158 -4.31 -8.48 -21.44
N TYR A 159 -3.71 -9.57 -21.91
CA TYR A 159 -3.56 -10.83 -21.20
C TYR A 159 -2.14 -11.03 -20.65
N GLY A 160 -1.15 -10.36 -21.24
CA GLY A 160 0.26 -10.37 -20.81
C GLY A 160 0.64 -9.19 -19.91
N ILE A 161 1.79 -8.58 -20.20
CA ILE A 161 2.39 -7.52 -19.38
C ILE A 161 2.42 -6.18 -20.13
N ILE A 162 1.89 -5.12 -19.53
CA ILE A 162 2.18 -3.73 -19.91
C ILE A 162 3.21 -3.17 -18.93
N ARG A 163 4.30 -2.57 -19.43
CA ARG A 163 5.39 -1.95 -18.64
C ARG A 163 5.50 -0.43 -18.83
N SER A 164 5.09 0.05 -20.00
CA SER A 164 5.14 1.45 -20.39
C SER A 164 4.30 1.68 -21.66
N GLY A 165 4.28 2.92 -22.15
CA GLY A 165 3.49 3.38 -23.28
C GLY A 165 2.50 4.48 -22.86
N THR A 166 1.94 5.16 -23.84
CA THR A 166 0.89 6.17 -23.64
C THR A 166 -0.42 5.64 -24.21
N PHE A 167 -1.40 5.43 -23.35
CA PHE A 167 -2.69 4.83 -23.67
C PHE A 167 -3.79 5.88 -23.62
N ASN A 168 -4.10 6.43 -24.79
CA ASN A 168 -5.23 7.31 -25.05
C ASN A 168 -6.40 6.49 -25.62
N CYS A 169 -6.63 5.27 -25.13
CA CYS A 169 -7.79 4.45 -25.47
C CYS A 169 -8.10 3.47 -24.33
N PRO A 170 -9.35 2.96 -24.25
CA PRO A 170 -9.75 1.98 -23.24
C PRO A 170 -8.83 0.75 -23.14
N ILE A 171 -8.66 0.21 -21.93
CA ILE A 171 -7.91 -1.02 -21.68
C ILE A 171 -8.76 -2.04 -20.92
N ASN A 172 -8.82 -3.26 -21.42
CA ASN A 172 -9.28 -4.42 -20.67
C ASN A 172 -8.06 -5.18 -20.16
N ASN A 173 -7.73 -5.05 -18.88
CA ASN A 173 -6.62 -5.75 -18.26
C ASN A 173 -7.08 -7.09 -17.65
N SER A 174 -6.76 -8.19 -18.33
CA SER A 174 -6.79 -9.56 -17.80
C SER A 174 -5.40 -10.08 -17.39
N GLY A 175 -4.38 -9.23 -17.44
CA GLY A 175 -2.98 -9.55 -17.16
C GLY A 175 -2.37 -8.61 -16.12
N THR A 176 -1.11 -8.22 -16.31
CA THR A 176 -0.39 -7.30 -15.42
C THR A 176 -0.10 -5.97 -16.08
N ILE A 177 -0.39 -4.87 -15.37
CA ILE A 177 0.14 -3.53 -15.64
C ILE A 177 1.20 -3.23 -14.57
N GLU A 178 2.44 -2.98 -14.99
CA GLU A 178 3.56 -2.61 -14.14
C GLU A 178 4.35 -1.43 -14.74
N GLY A 179 5.35 -0.93 -14.01
CA GLY A 179 6.23 0.13 -14.51
C GLY A 179 5.57 1.51 -14.60
N ASN A 180 5.79 2.20 -15.72
CA ASN A 180 5.61 3.66 -15.86
C ASN A 180 4.72 4.03 -17.07
N GLY A 181 3.72 3.21 -17.40
CA GLY A 181 2.74 3.56 -18.42
C GLY A 181 1.89 4.78 -18.03
N ILE A 182 1.46 5.55 -19.03
CA ILE A 182 0.55 6.70 -18.86
C ILE A 182 -0.80 6.33 -19.46
N PHE A 183 -1.86 6.39 -18.66
CA PHE A 183 -3.19 5.92 -19.01
C PHE A 183 -4.19 7.07 -18.93
N ASN A 184 -4.66 7.53 -20.09
CA ASN A 184 -5.51 8.72 -20.25
C ASN A 184 -6.95 8.36 -20.65
N SER A 185 -7.40 7.14 -20.34
CA SER A 185 -8.68 6.58 -20.79
C SER A 185 -9.09 5.40 -19.91
N TYR A 186 -10.39 5.08 -19.95
CA TYR A 186 -11.04 4.05 -19.14
C TYR A 186 -10.26 2.74 -19.04
N ILE A 187 -10.19 2.17 -17.84
CA ILE A 187 -9.56 0.88 -17.59
C ILE A 187 -10.53 -0.03 -16.84
N GLN A 188 -10.63 -1.27 -17.31
CA GLN A 188 -11.26 -2.37 -16.61
C GLN A 188 -10.14 -3.33 -16.15
N ASN A 189 -9.90 -3.45 -14.84
CA ASN A 189 -8.93 -4.38 -14.26
C ASN A 189 -9.63 -5.64 -13.74
N GLY A 190 -9.44 -6.77 -14.42
CA GLY A 190 -10.27 -7.96 -14.23
C GLY A 190 -11.61 -7.85 -14.97
N TYR A 191 -12.55 -8.73 -14.63
CA TYR A 191 -13.90 -8.72 -15.19
C TYR A 191 -14.90 -9.39 -14.24
N TYR A 192 -16.10 -8.84 -14.14
CA TYR A 192 -17.12 -9.30 -13.19
C TYR A 192 -17.60 -10.75 -13.36
N ARG A 193 -17.49 -11.30 -14.58
CA ARG A 193 -17.85 -12.72 -14.85
C ARG A 193 -16.71 -13.70 -14.60
N PHE A 194 -15.55 -13.21 -14.17
CA PHE A 194 -14.46 -14.09 -13.74
C PHE A 194 -14.68 -14.48 -12.28
N ASP A 195 -14.27 -15.70 -11.93
CA ASP A 195 -14.13 -16.10 -10.54
C ASP A 195 -13.06 -15.25 -9.81
N ALA A 196 -13.10 -15.29 -8.47
CA ALA A 196 -12.22 -14.49 -7.63
C ALA A 196 -10.72 -14.78 -7.87
N ASP A 197 -10.33 -16.00 -8.25
CA ASP A 197 -8.92 -16.36 -8.43
C ASP A 197 -8.38 -15.86 -9.77
N ARG A 198 -9.21 -15.93 -10.83
CA ARG A 198 -8.90 -15.31 -12.12
C ARG A 198 -8.88 -13.78 -12.02
N ASN A 199 -9.77 -13.17 -11.24
CA ASN A 199 -9.72 -11.73 -10.98
C ASN A 199 -8.46 -11.33 -10.19
N LYS A 200 -8.06 -12.07 -9.15
CA LYS A 200 -6.81 -11.82 -8.40
C LYS A 200 -5.55 -11.83 -9.27
N ALA A 201 -5.53 -12.59 -10.37
CA ALA A 201 -4.41 -12.57 -11.31
C ALA A 201 -4.30 -11.25 -12.10
N CYS A 202 -5.41 -10.52 -12.28
CA CYS A 202 -5.46 -9.23 -12.96
C CYS A 202 -4.91 -8.14 -12.03
N SER A 203 -3.72 -7.61 -12.36
CA SER A 203 -2.91 -6.81 -11.43
C SER A 203 -2.52 -5.45 -11.99
N ILE A 204 -2.65 -4.40 -11.18
CA ILE A 204 -2.04 -3.08 -11.39
C ILE A 204 -0.99 -2.86 -10.31
N LEU A 205 0.27 -2.80 -10.71
CA LEU A 205 1.45 -2.68 -9.84
C LEU A 205 2.15 -1.31 -9.98
N GLY A 206 1.80 -0.53 -11.00
CA GLY A 206 2.42 0.75 -11.35
C GLY A 206 1.67 1.45 -12.47
N GLY A 207 2.18 2.61 -12.90
CA GLY A 207 1.55 3.47 -13.91
C GLY A 207 1.02 4.79 -13.35
N THR A 208 0.73 5.73 -14.25
CA THR A 208 0.06 7.01 -13.97
C THR A 208 -1.28 7.02 -14.68
N PHE A 209 -2.35 7.14 -13.90
CA PHE A 209 -3.73 6.95 -14.32
C PHE A 209 -4.48 8.28 -14.27
N ASN A 210 -4.50 8.95 -15.42
CA ASN A 210 -5.24 10.17 -15.71
C ASN A 210 -6.64 9.87 -16.29
N SER A 211 -7.07 8.61 -16.27
CA SER A 211 -8.42 8.20 -16.69
C SER A 211 -9.48 8.87 -15.82
N GLU A 212 -10.62 9.21 -16.39
CA GLU A 212 -11.79 9.68 -15.65
C GLU A 212 -12.32 8.60 -14.70
N THR A 213 -12.35 7.33 -15.14
CA THR A 213 -12.86 6.19 -14.36
C THR A 213 -11.99 4.93 -14.54
N ILE A 214 -11.88 4.12 -13.49
CA ILE A 214 -11.30 2.77 -13.48
C ILE A 214 -12.26 1.82 -12.75
N GLU A 215 -12.63 0.73 -13.40
CA GLU A 215 -13.28 -0.42 -12.75
C GLU A 215 -12.23 -1.43 -12.29
N ASN A 216 -12.22 -1.77 -11.01
CA ASN A 216 -11.31 -2.73 -10.40
C ASN A 216 -12.04 -3.94 -9.82
N PHE A 217 -11.91 -5.07 -10.49
CA PHE A 217 -12.30 -6.41 -10.01
C PHE A 217 -11.10 -7.23 -9.56
N GLY A 218 -9.91 -6.91 -10.07
CA GLY A 218 -8.64 -7.52 -9.69
C GLY A 218 -7.95 -6.84 -8.50
N THR A 219 -6.62 -6.77 -8.55
CA THR A 219 -5.79 -6.19 -7.50
C THR A 219 -5.09 -4.91 -7.97
N ILE A 220 -5.24 -3.81 -7.23
CA ILE A 220 -4.38 -2.62 -7.31
C ILE A 220 -3.39 -2.67 -6.15
N ALA A 221 -2.10 -2.76 -6.45
CA ALA A 221 -1.01 -2.74 -5.46
C ALA A 221 -0.06 -1.53 -5.62
N GLY A 222 -0.21 -0.75 -6.69
CA GLY A 222 0.63 0.42 -6.96
C GLY A 222 0.07 1.29 -8.07
N GLY A 223 0.79 2.37 -8.41
CA GLY A 223 0.37 3.38 -9.39
C GLY A 223 -0.09 4.69 -8.74
N THR A 224 -0.34 5.70 -9.57
CA THR A 224 -0.87 7.01 -9.17
C THR A 224 -2.17 7.28 -9.90
N PHE A 225 -3.21 7.69 -9.18
CA PHE A 225 -4.60 7.79 -9.67
C PHE A 225 -5.15 9.19 -9.43
N ASP A 226 -5.63 9.84 -10.50
CA ASP A 226 -6.21 11.20 -10.45
C ASP A 226 -7.73 11.24 -10.67
N GLY A 227 -8.34 10.18 -11.20
CA GLY A 227 -9.79 10.08 -11.44
C GLY A 227 -10.52 9.15 -10.46
N GLU A 228 -11.69 8.67 -10.87
CA GLU A 228 -12.55 7.78 -10.10
C GLU A 228 -12.08 6.32 -10.17
N VAL A 229 -12.12 5.62 -9.03
CA VAL A 229 -11.82 4.19 -8.93
C VAL A 229 -12.98 3.46 -8.27
N LEU A 230 -13.71 2.68 -9.07
CA LEU A 230 -14.82 1.84 -8.67
C LEU A 230 -14.28 0.43 -8.40
N SER A 231 -14.21 0.00 -7.14
CA SER A 231 -13.54 -1.24 -6.73
C SER A 231 -14.47 -2.27 -6.12
N GLY A 232 -14.80 -3.30 -6.90
CA GLY A 232 -15.33 -4.58 -6.40
C GLY A 232 -14.22 -5.63 -6.13
N GLY A 233 -12.95 -5.24 -6.24
CA GLY A 233 -11.76 -6.05 -6.00
C GLY A 233 -10.91 -5.54 -4.83
N ILE A 234 -9.60 -5.78 -4.90
CA ILE A 234 -8.64 -5.45 -3.82
C ILE A 234 -7.84 -4.19 -4.16
N ILE A 235 -7.76 -3.25 -3.22
CA ILE A 235 -6.79 -2.16 -3.19
C ILE A 235 -5.80 -2.40 -2.05
N ALA A 236 -4.61 -2.89 -2.39
CA ALA A 236 -3.50 -3.15 -1.48
C ALA A 236 -2.42 -2.06 -1.46
N GLY A 237 -2.50 -1.08 -2.38
CA GLY A 237 -1.52 -0.02 -2.52
C GLY A 237 -1.92 1.04 -3.54
N GLY A 238 -0.98 1.90 -3.91
CA GLY A 238 -1.19 3.03 -4.81
C GLY A 238 -1.34 4.38 -4.11
N THR A 239 -1.27 5.45 -4.90
CA THR A 239 -1.43 6.84 -4.45
C THR A 239 -2.63 7.46 -5.18
N PHE A 240 -3.66 7.84 -4.44
CA PHE A 240 -4.90 8.40 -4.95
C PHE A 240 -4.91 9.90 -4.61
N SER A 241 -4.82 10.77 -5.62
CA SER A 241 -4.59 12.21 -5.43
C SER A 241 -5.83 12.94 -4.92
N SER A 242 -5.70 14.22 -4.54
CA SER A 242 -6.83 15.02 -4.05
C SER A 242 -7.94 15.28 -5.09
N ALA A 243 -7.71 14.96 -6.36
CA ALA A 243 -8.72 15.00 -7.41
C ALA A 243 -9.51 13.67 -7.54
N SER A 244 -8.94 12.57 -7.05
CA SER A 244 -9.53 11.23 -7.17
C SER A 244 -10.70 10.99 -6.21
N SER A 245 -11.54 10.02 -6.59
CA SER A 245 -12.55 9.41 -5.72
C SER A 245 -12.37 7.88 -5.74
N VAL A 246 -12.62 7.22 -4.61
CA VAL A 246 -12.58 5.76 -4.51
C VAL A 246 -13.88 5.24 -3.92
N SER A 247 -14.62 4.45 -4.68
CA SER A 247 -15.81 3.73 -4.23
C SER A 247 -15.44 2.27 -4.03
N ASN A 248 -15.22 1.86 -2.79
CA ASN A 248 -14.96 0.47 -2.43
C ASN A 248 -16.30 -0.22 -2.17
N ASN A 249 -16.64 -1.22 -3.01
CA ASN A 249 -17.95 -1.87 -3.18
C ASN A 249 -18.88 -1.13 -4.16
N ASP A 250 -18.52 -1.17 -5.45
CA ASP A 250 -19.37 -0.71 -6.57
C ASP A 250 -20.51 -1.70 -6.86
N GLU A 251 -21.70 -1.16 -7.18
CA GLU A 251 -22.98 -1.88 -7.12
C GLU A 251 -23.17 -2.88 -8.29
N GLY A 252 -23.56 -4.11 -7.95
CA GLY A 252 -24.03 -5.12 -8.92
C GLY A 252 -22.98 -6.07 -9.51
N ILE A 253 -21.76 -6.15 -8.95
CA ILE A 253 -20.62 -6.70 -9.72
C ILE A 253 -19.87 -7.91 -9.09
N THR A 254 -19.81 -8.07 -7.76
CA THR A 254 -19.37 -9.33 -7.09
C THR A 254 -20.18 -9.60 -5.81
N THR A 255 -20.24 -10.85 -5.35
CA THR A 255 -20.92 -11.23 -4.09
C THR A 255 -20.08 -10.96 -2.83
N ASP A 256 -18.81 -10.61 -3.01
CA ASP A 256 -17.79 -10.67 -1.96
C ASP A 256 -17.26 -9.26 -1.60
N GLY A 257 -17.69 -8.24 -2.35
CA GLY A 257 -17.42 -6.81 -2.10
C GLY A 257 -15.96 -6.37 -2.27
N GLY A 258 -15.73 -5.07 -2.07
CA GLY A 258 -14.42 -4.45 -2.21
C GLY A 258 -13.58 -4.52 -0.92
N THR A 259 -12.26 -4.69 -1.05
CA THR A 259 -11.32 -4.63 0.09
C THR A 259 -10.24 -3.57 -0.10
N ILE A 260 -10.18 -2.58 0.80
CA ILE A 260 -9.01 -1.71 0.97
C ILE A 260 -8.12 -2.28 2.07
N SER A 261 -6.85 -2.54 1.75
CA SER A 261 -5.82 -3.04 2.68
C SER A 261 -4.54 -2.19 2.70
N GLY A 262 -4.39 -1.26 1.76
CA GLY A 262 -3.26 -0.34 1.71
C GLY A 262 -3.50 0.82 0.74
N GLY A 263 -2.46 1.63 0.55
CA GLY A 263 -2.49 2.84 -0.29
C GLY A 263 -2.58 4.14 0.51
N THR A 264 -2.40 5.27 -0.19
CA THR A 264 -2.52 6.62 0.36
C THR A 264 -3.61 7.39 -0.40
N PHE A 265 -4.62 7.88 0.32
CA PHE A 265 -5.83 8.47 -0.21
C PHE A 265 -5.93 9.94 0.19
N ALA A 266 -5.49 10.83 -0.71
CA ALA A 266 -5.76 12.26 -0.62
C ALA A 266 -7.12 12.64 -1.25
N GLY A 267 -7.68 11.76 -2.08
CA GLY A 267 -9.06 11.81 -2.58
C GLY A 267 -10.08 11.35 -1.54
N SER A 268 -11.37 11.51 -1.84
CA SER A 268 -12.46 11.01 -0.98
C SER A 268 -12.68 9.52 -1.16
N VAL A 269 -13.02 8.80 -0.08
CA VAL A 269 -13.28 7.36 -0.10
C VAL A 269 -14.68 7.05 0.42
N VAL A 270 -15.42 6.20 -0.30
CA VAL A 270 -16.67 5.57 0.15
C VAL A 270 -16.39 4.08 0.38
N ASN A 271 -16.81 3.53 1.52
CA ASN A 271 -16.68 2.11 1.84
C ASN A 271 -18.06 1.50 2.13
N GLY A 272 -18.59 0.73 1.17
CA GLY A 272 -19.94 0.17 1.20
C GLY A 272 -20.97 1.08 0.52
N SER A 273 -22.20 0.57 0.38
CA SER A 273 -23.34 1.32 -0.16
C SER A 273 -24.26 1.84 0.96
N PRO A 274 -24.94 2.98 0.76
CA PRO A 274 -26.09 3.37 1.56
C PRO A 274 -27.22 2.32 1.61
N ASP A 275 -27.32 1.38 0.66
CA ASP A 275 -28.21 0.22 0.76
C ASP A 275 -27.56 -0.89 1.62
N PRO A 276 -28.12 -1.26 2.80
CA PRO A 276 -27.54 -2.28 3.66
C PRO A 276 -27.50 -3.69 3.06
N ASN A 277 -28.27 -3.97 2.00
CA ASN A 277 -28.28 -5.26 1.33
C ASN A 277 -27.08 -5.46 0.39
N GLU A 278 -26.38 -4.37 0.04
CA GLU A 278 -25.25 -4.38 -0.89
C GLU A 278 -23.89 -4.23 -0.17
N ASN A 279 -23.88 -4.22 1.17
CA ASN A 279 -22.68 -4.07 1.97
C ASN A 279 -21.88 -5.38 2.11
N ALA A 280 -20.74 -5.45 1.41
CA ALA A 280 -19.67 -6.44 1.58
C ALA A 280 -18.27 -5.77 1.60
N ALA A 281 -18.20 -4.50 2.01
CA ALA A 281 -17.02 -3.65 1.88
C ALA A 281 -16.17 -3.59 3.16
N ILE A 282 -14.86 -3.80 3.04
CA ILE A 282 -13.96 -3.72 4.19
C ILE A 282 -12.71 -2.88 3.97
N VAL A 283 -12.47 -1.95 4.90
CA VAL A 283 -11.18 -1.30 5.11
C VAL A 283 -10.42 -2.06 6.19
N THR A 284 -9.23 -2.55 5.88
CA THR A 284 -8.30 -3.23 6.79
C THR A 284 -6.98 -2.46 6.95
N GLY A 285 -6.71 -1.47 6.09
CA GLY A 285 -5.47 -0.70 6.07
C GLY A 285 -5.56 0.52 5.15
N GLY A 286 -4.42 1.17 4.91
CA GLY A 286 -4.32 2.42 4.12
C GLY A 286 -4.15 3.68 4.97
N THR A 287 -3.78 4.78 4.32
CA THR A 287 -3.63 6.12 4.91
C THR A 287 -4.62 7.08 4.26
N PHE A 288 -5.49 7.72 5.04
CA PHE A 288 -6.59 8.55 4.55
C PHE A 288 -6.41 10.00 5.00
N GLU A 289 -6.38 10.93 4.05
CA GLU A 289 -6.09 12.34 4.30
C GLU A 289 -7.31 13.27 4.16
N ASN A 290 -8.42 12.74 3.64
CA ASN A 290 -9.61 13.49 3.25
C ASN A 290 -10.89 12.85 3.84
N VAL A 291 -12.07 13.12 3.27
CA VAL A 291 -13.34 12.55 3.71
C VAL A 291 -13.39 11.04 3.44
N VAL A 292 -13.79 10.26 4.45
CA VAL A 292 -14.13 8.85 4.32
C VAL A 292 -15.57 8.63 4.77
N GLU A 293 -16.43 8.13 3.90
CA GLU A 293 -17.80 7.73 4.23
C GLU A 293 -17.84 6.21 4.38
N ASN A 294 -18.09 5.73 5.60
CA ASN A 294 -18.13 4.31 5.90
C ASN A 294 -19.56 3.84 6.11
N HIS A 295 -20.08 3.03 5.19
CA HIS A 295 -21.37 2.38 5.29
C HIS A 295 -21.25 0.94 5.82
N ASP A 296 -20.09 0.30 5.64
CA ASP A 296 -19.81 -1.06 6.10
C ASP A 296 -18.68 -1.12 7.15
N ALA A 297 -17.60 -1.86 6.93
CA ALA A 297 -16.63 -2.20 7.97
C ALA A 297 -15.27 -1.47 7.84
N ILE A 298 -14.89 -0.71 8.86
CA ILE A 298 -13.50 -0.31 9.11
C ILE A 298 -12.90 -1.17 10.23
N SER A 299 -11.85 -1.90 9.88
CA SER A 299 -11.10 -2.83 10.74
C SER A 299 -9.59 -2.53 10.77
N GLY A 300 -9.19 -1.36 10.28
CA GLY A 300 -7.81 -0.88 10.32
C GLY A 300 -7.63 0.43 9.54
N GLY A 301 -6.38 0.82 9.29
CA GLY A 301 -6.03 2.06 8.59
C GLY A 301 -5.64 3.23 9.51
N SER A 302 -5.08 4.27 8.89
CA SER A 302 -4.62 5.50 9.53
C SER A 302 -5.33 6.71 8.91
N PHE A 303 -6.17 7.38 9.68
CA PHE A 303 -6.98 8.52 9.25
C PHE A 303 -6.34 9.78 9.82
N ILE A 304 -5.52 10.47 9.02
CA ILE A 304 -4.63 11.54 9.50
C ILE A 304 -5.42 12.81 9.87
N ARG A 305 -4.75 13.79 10.49
CA ARG A 305 -5.37 14.97 11.11
C ARG A 305 -6.33 15.79 10.22
N SER A 306 -6.12 15.80 8.90
CA SER A 306 -6.98 16.48 7.93
C SER A 306 -8.25 15.70 7.56
N SER A 307 -8.28 14.40 7.81
CA SER A 307 -9.40 13.53 7.43
C SER A 307 -10.67 13.78 8.25
N ILE A 308 -11.81 13.43 7.65
CA ILE A 308 -13.12 13.46 8.30
C ILE A 308 -13.82 12.14 8.01
N VAL A 309 -14.02 11.31 9.03
CA VAL A 309 -14.71 10.03 8.88
C VAL A 309 -16.19 10.19 9.22
N GLN A 310 -17.07 9.90 8.26
CA GLN A 310 -18.51 9.82 8.46
C GLN A 310 -18.91 8.35 8.59
N ASN A 311 -19.13 7.88 9.82
CA ASN A 311 -19.43 6.47 10.09
C ASN A 311 -20.94 6.21 10.15
N TYR A 312 -21.45 5.52 9.14
CA TYR A 312 -22.79 4.93 9.08
C TYR A 312 -22.78 3.42 9.36
N GLY A 313 -21.64 2.75 9.17
CA GLY A 313 -21.42 1.32 9.44
C GLY A 313 -20.66 1.04 10.75
N THR A 314 -19.77 0.04 10.73
CA THR A 314 -18.97 -0.39 11.89
C THR A 314 -17.53 0.12 11.83
N ILE A 315 -17.05 0.78 12.89
CA ILE A 315 -15.62 0.93 13.18
C ILE A 315 -15.24 -0.06 14.29
N ALA A 316 -14.29 -0.94 14.00
CA ALA A 316 -13.77 -1.97 14.90
C ALA A 316 -12.25 -1.84 15.20
N ALA A 317 -11.49 -1.11 14.38
CA ALA A 317 -10.08 -0.80 14.62
C ALA A 317 -9.63 0.39 13.74
N GLY A 318 -8.34 0.74 13.80
CA GLY A 318 -7.74 1.88 13.10
C GLY A 318 -7.31 3.01 14.03
N THR A 319 -6.48 3.93 13.51
CA THR A 319 -6.02 5.14 14.22
C THR A 319 -6.60 6.38 13.57
N PHE A 320 -7.29 7.22 14.35
CA PHE A 320 -8.05 8.36 13.88
C PHE A 320 -7.52 9.65 14.52
N ASP A 321 -6.62 10.33 13.81
CA ASP A 321 -6.16 11.69 14.14
C ASP A 321 -7.08 12.76 13.55
N GLY A 322 -7.87 12.41 12.53
CA GLY A 322 -8.93 13.24 11.96
C GLY A 322 -10.18 13.36 12.84
N THR A 323 -11.19 14.10 12.36
CA THR A 323 -12.49 14.18 13.06
C THR A 323 -13.34 12.96 12.72
N VAL A 324 -13.95 12.32 13.71
CA VAL A 324 -14.90 11.21 13.49
C VAL A 324 -16.32 11.63 13.84
N ARG A 325 -17.25 11.32 12.94
CA ARG A 325 -18.70 11.56 13.08
C ARG A 325 -19.42 10.23 13.03
N ASN A 326 -19.71 9.65 14.19
CA ASN A 326 -20.52 8.45 14.29
C ASN A 326 -22.00 8.83 14.11
N LYS A 327 -22.59 8.45 12.97
CA LYS A 327 -23.95 8.81 12.56
C LYS A 327 -24.97 7.87 13.20
N GLN A 328 -26.27 8.14 13.01
CA GLN A 328 -27.35 7.43 13.71
C GLN A 328 -27.34 5.89 13.54
N THR A 329 -26.87 5.37 12.41
CA THR A 329 -26.71 3.91 12.15
C THR A 329 -25.32 3.39 12.55
N GLY A 330 -24.37 4.29 12.77
CA GLY A 330 -22.97 3.98 13.00
C GLY A 330 -22.72 3.32 14.36
N THR A 331 -21.90 2.28 14.34
CA THR A 331 -21.45 1.56 15.53
C THR A 331 -19.93 1.66 15.65
N VAL A 332 -19.43 2.02 16.84
CA VAL A 332 -18.01 1.94 17.19
C VAL A 332 -17.83 0.90 18.30
N LYS A 333 -16.96 -0.08 18.11
CA LYS A 333 -16.72 -1.17 19.08
C LYS A 333 -15.27 -1.62 19.06
N ASP A 334 -14.88 -2.41 20.06
CA ASP A 334 -13.58 -3.09 20.04
C ASP A 334 -13.60 -4.23 19.01
N GLY A 335 -12.58 -4.31 18.17
CA GLY A 335 -12.31 -5.46 17.31
C GLY A 335 -11.73 -6.64 18.08
N GLN A 336 -11.62 -7.80 17.43
CA GLN A 336 -11.10 -9.02 18.05
C GLN A 336 -9.59 -8.95 18.36
N ALA A 337 -8.81 -8.25 17.52
CA ALA A 337 -7.36 -8.14 17.64
C ALA A 337 -6.87 -6.78 18.14
N SER A 338 -7.67 -5.72 17.97
CA SER A 338 -7.35 -4.36 18.40
C SER A 338 -8.63 -3.53 18.51
N SER A 339 -8.59 -2.46 19.31
CA SER A 339 -9.66 -1.45 19.40
C SER A 339 -9.32 -0.24 18.51
N PRO A 340 -10.32 0.52 18.03
CA PRO A 340 -10.06 1.77 17.33
C PRO A 340 -9.52 2.84 18.30
N THR A 341 -8.66 3.73 17.82
CA THR A 341 -8.03 4.79 18.64
C THR A 341 -8.34 6.16 18.06
N PHE A 342 -9.01 7.02 18.83
CA PHE A 342 -9.48 8.35 18.43
C PHE A 342 -8.67 9.43 19.14
N ASN A 343 -7.70 10.01 18.44
CA ASN A 343 -6.77 11.01 18.98
C ASN A 343 -7.32 12.45 18.92
N ASN A 344 -8.50 12.65 18.32
CA ASN A 344 -9.10 13.96 18.06
C ASN A 344 -10.63 13.92 18.31
N LYS A 345 -11.35 14.95 17.86
CA LYS A 345 -12.79 15.14 18.09
C LYS A 345 -13.64 13.97 17.57
N VAL A 346 -14.54 13.48 18.44
CA VAL A 346 -15.60 12.53 18.07
C VAL A 346 -16.97 13.14 18.34
N GLU A 347 -17.81 13.20 17.30
CA GLU A 347 -19.24 13.54 17.36
C GLU A 347 -20.04 12.23 17.27
N ASN A 348 -21.02 12.02 18.15
CA ASN A 348 -21.79 10.77 18.22
C ASN A 348 -23.32 10.99 18.21
N ASP A 349 -23.96 10.49 17.17
CA ASP A 349 -25.42 10.30 17.06
C ASP A 349 -25.82 8.81 17.01
N GLY A 350 -24.84 7.89 16.94
CA GLY A 350 -25.02 6.44 16.87
C GLY A 350 -24.66 5.71 18.17
N ILE A 351 -24.19 4.47 18.05
CA ILE A 351 -23.82 3.60 19.17
C ILE A 351 -22.30 3.56 19.33
N ILE A 352 -21.80 3.74 20.55
CA ILE A 352 -20.40 3.48 20.90
C ILE A 352 -20.36 2.45 22.06
N GLU A 353 -19.55 1.41 21.88
CA GLU A 353 -19.41 0.27 22.79
C GLU A 353 -17.95 -0.01 23.19
N GLY A 354 -16.98 0.61 22.52
CA GLY A 354 -15.54 0.44 22.74
C GLY A 354 -14.72 1.45 21.92
N GLY A 355 -13.40 1.25 21.91
CA GLY A 355 -12.43 2.21 21.34
C GLY A 355 -11.76 3.11 22.39
N PHE A 356 -10.53 3.54 22.11
CA PHE A 356 -9.75 4.47 22.94
C PHE A 356 -10.04 5.92 22.52
N PHE A 357 -10.38 6.80 23.45
CA PHE A 357 -10.72 8.20 23.16
C PHE A 357 -9.79 9.17 23.89
N ALA A 358 -9.01 9.95 23.14
CA ALA A 358 -8.10 10.94 23.71
C ALA A 358 -8.81 12.19 24.27
N HIS A 359 -10.00 12.48 23.75
CA HIS A 359 -10.83 13.63 24.08
C HIS A 359 -12.26 13.19 24.44
N SER A 360 -13.02 14.03 25.13
CA SER A 360 -14.44 13.78 25.42
C SER A 360 -15.27 13.65 24.14
N ILE A 361 -16.20 12.68 24.13
CA ILE A 361 -17.15 12.47 23.03
C ILE A 361 -18.28 13.50 23.12
N ILE A 362 -18.63 14.11 21.98
CA ILE A 362 -19.77 15.03 21.87
C ILE A 362 -20.98 14.23 21.40
N THR A 363 -21.85 13.85 22.31
CA THR A 363 -23.11 13.16 21.99
C THR A 363 -24.19 14.15 21.55
N GLY A 364 -24.72 13.98 20.35
CA GLY A 364 -26.00 14.57 19.97
C GLY A 364 -27.16 13.88 20.70
N GLY A 365 -28.36 14.45 20.65
CA GLY A 365 -29.54 13.99 21.42
C GLY A 365 -30.08 12.59 21.08
N LYS A 366 -29.40 11.85 20.19
CA LYS A 366 -29.70 10.45 19.81
C LYS A 366 -28.56 9.48 20.11
N GLY A 367 -27.34 9.98 20.36
CA GLY A 367 -26.15 9.14 20.54
C GLY A 367 -26.20 8.35 21.84
N THR A 368 -25.85 7.07 21.77
CA THR A 368 -25.78 6.16 22.92
C THR A 368 -24.33 5.77 23.21
N LEU A 369 -23.95 5.79 24.48
CA LEU A 369 -22.65 5.33 24.98
C LEU A 369 -22.89 4.15 25.92
N ASN A 370 -22.39 2.96 25.58
CA ASN A 370 -22.43 1.81 26.48
C ASN A 370 -21.27 1.89 27.49
N SER A 371 -21.43 1.31 28.68
CA SER A 371 -20.54 1.55 29.85
C SER A 371 -19.07 1.09 29.68
N CYS A 372 -18.74 0.42 28.57
CA CYS A 372 -17.37 0.06 28.20
C CYS A 372 -16.63 1.13 27.36
N THR A 373 -17.29 2.24 26.99
CA THR A 373 -16.84 3.19 25.95
C THR A 373 -15.51 3.90 26.22
N PHE A 374 -15.12 4.10 27.48
CA PHE A 374 -13.89 4.84 27.81
C PHE A 374 -12.85 3.93 28.49
N PRO A 375 -11.92 3.34 27.73
CA PRO A 375 -10.58 3.10 28.22
C PRO A 375 -9.97 4.45 28.61
N ALA A 376 -9.40 4.52 29.80
CA ALA A 376 -8.75 5.71 30.29
C ALA A 376 -7.63 6.18 29.35
N ASN A 377 -7.73 7.41 28.81
CA ASN A 377 -6.57 8.13 28.31
C ASN A 377 -5.73 8.57 29.53
N MET A 378 -4.98 7.64 30.13
CA MET A 378 -4.17 7.86 31.32
C MET A 378 -2.96 8.73 31.00
N ASN A 379 -3.23 10.03 30.88
CA ASN A 379 -2.21 11.05 30.94
C ASN A 379 -1.70 11.09 32.39
N LEU A 380 -0.65 10.31 32.68
CA LEU A 380 0.06 10.21 33.97
C LEU A 380 0.87 11.49 34.26
N ALA A 381 0.20 12.65 34.21
CA ALA A 381 0.84 13.97 34.19
C ALA A 381 1.48 14.38 35.54
N ARG A 382 1.33 13.59 36.61
CA ARG A 382 1.89 13.90 37.94
C ARG A 382 2.42 12.70 38.75
N LEU A 383 3.43 12.01 38.23
CA LEU A 383 4.44 11.40 39.12
C LEU A 383 5.41 12.50 39.61
N SER A 384 4.96 13.34 40.54
CA SER A 384 5.72 14.49 41.04
C SER A 384 6.81 14.07 42.03
N LEU A 385 7.94 13.56 41.53
CA LEU A 385 9.16 13.42 42.31
C LEU A 385 9.70 14.80 42.72
N ALA A 386 9.92 15.00 44.02
CA ALA A 386 10.70 16.13 44.53
C ALA A 386 12.20 15.89 44.26
N GLY A 387 12.59 15.85 42.99
CA GLY A 387 13.95 15.52 42.55
C GLY A 387 14.01 15.13 41.06
N THR A 388 14.61 16.01 40.27
CA THR A 388 15.01 15.87 38.85
C THR A 388 15.18 14.45 38.27
N GLY A 389 14.40 14.08 37.25
CA GLY A 389 14.61 12.89 36.42
C GLY A 389 13.55 12.73 35.32
N THR A 390 13.94 12.23 34.13
CA THR A 390 13.06 12.10 32.94
C THR A 390 12.69 10.63 32.66
N GLU A 391 11.85 10.03 33.50
CA GLU A 391 11.26 8.70 33.30
C GLU A 391 9.76 8.75 33.66
N GLN A 392 8.90 8.04 32.93
CA GLN A 392 7.44 8.05 33.11
C GLN A 392 6.91 6.61 33.18
N PRO A 393 6.13 6.25 34.22
CA PRO A 393 5.54 4.92 34.32
C PRO A 393 4.56 4.66 33.17
N VAL A 394 4.55 3.43 32.67
CA VAL A 394 3.59 2.96 31.67
C VAL A 394 2.43 2.26 32.38
N ALA A 395 1.19 2.66 32.05
CA ALA A 395 -0.01 1.95 32.49
C ALA A 395 -0.59 1.17 31.31
N THR A 396 -0.77 -0.14 31.48
CA THR A 396 -1.42 -1.00 30.48
C THR A 396 -2.91 -1.18 30.80
N TYR A 397 -3.73 -1.32 29.76
CA TYR A 397 -5.16 -1.60 29.90
C TYR A 397 -5.42 -3.07 29.53
N GLU A 398 -6.11 -3.79 30.41
CA GLU A 398 -6.64 -5.12 30.13
C GLU A 398 -8.16 -5.06 30.24
N LYS A 399 -8.86 -5.30 29.12
CA LYS A 399 -10.32 -5.40 29.11
C LYS A 399 -10.73 -6.61 29.95
N ASN A 400 -11.33 -6.37 31.11
CA ASN A 400 -11.85 -7.39 32.02
C ASN A 400 -13.37 -7.19 32.22
N SER A 401 -14.03 -8.27 32.65
CA SER A 401 -15.43 -8.50 33.07
C SER A 401 -16.58 -7.69 32.42
N SER A 402 -17.83 -8.03 32.75
CA SER A 402 -19.00 -7.23 32.33
C SER A 402 -19.11 -5.89 33.07
N GLU A 403 -18.49 -5.75 34.26
CA GLU A 403 -18.80 -4.68 35.21
C GLU A 403 -17.67 -3.67 35.45
N ASN A 404 -16.40 -4.04 35.25
CA ASN A 404 -15.26 -3.21 35.63
C ASN A 404 -14.21 -3.08 34.51
N ASN A 405 -13.61 -1.91 34.34
CA ASN A 405 -12.38 -1.71 33.59
C ASN A 405 -11.18 -2.02 34.49
N ARG A 406 -10.14 -2.68 33.95
CA ARG A 406 -8.91 -3.00 34.68
C ARG A 406 -7.70 -2.35 34.01
N TYR A 407 -6.88 -1.72 34.82
CA TYR A 407 -5.63 -1.08 34.42
C TYR A 407 -4.50 -1.62 35.30
N THR A 408 -3.31 -1.76 34.76
CA THR A 408 -2.12 -2.22 35.49
C THR A 408 -1.04 -1.17 35.37
N LEU A 409 -0.63 -0.58 36.50
CA LEU A 409 0.53 0.28 36.60
C LEU A 409 1.80 -0.56 36.64
N ALA A 410 2.78 -0.24 35.79
CA ALA A 410 4.15 -0.72 35.92
C ALA A 410 5.05 0.38 36.51
N ALA A 411 5.98 0.00 37.38
CA ALA A 411 7.02 0.90 37.90
C ALA A 411 8.35 0.62 37.19
N ASP A 412 9.06 1.68 36.83
CA ASP A 412 10.40 1.58 36.21
C ASP A 412 11.47 1.11 37.20
N ALA A 413 12.60 0.64 36.67
CA ALA A 413 13.70 0.07 37.45
C ALA A 413 14.29 1.08 38.45
N GLY A 414 13.98 0.90 39.74
CA GLY A 414 14.41 1.79 40.83
C GLY A 414 13.26 2.50 41.56
N TYR A 415 12.01 2.32 41.12
CA TYR A 415 10.83 2.90 41.74
C TYR A 415 9.91 1.82 42.33
N MET A 416 9.18 2.18 43.38
CA MET A 416 8.06 1.39 43.89
C MET A 416 6.75 1.83 43.26
N LEU A 417 5.80 0.90 43.16
CA LEU A 417 4.41 1.24 42.85
C LEU A 417 3.86 2.25 43.87
N PRO A 418 2.99 3.18 43.43
CA PRO A 418 2.46 4.23 44.28
C PRO A 418 1.61 3.62 45.42
N ALA A 419 1.64 4.20 46.62
CA ALA A 419 0.85 3.71 47.75
C ALA A 419 -0.67 3.98 47.60
N SER A 420 -1.02 4.97 46.78
CA SER A 420 -2.40 5.33 46.44
C SER A 420 -2.46 6.00 45.06
N VAL A 421 -3.63 5.98 44.45
CA VAL A 421 -3.94 6.65 43.19
C VAL A 421 -5.24 7.44 43.31
N SER A 422 -5.44 8.44 42.46
CA SER A 422 -6.69 9.20 42.31
C SER A 422 -7.21 9.04 40.88
N VAL A 423 -8.42 8.50 40.70
CA VAL A 423 -9.09 8.39 39.40
C VAL A 423 -10.10 9.53 39.24
N ARG A 424 -10.00 10.30 38.15
CA ARG A 424 -10.83 11.50 37.87
C ARG A 424 -11.47 11.44 36.49
N LEU A 425 -12.58 12.14 36.30
CA LEU A 425 -13.29 12.26 35.03
C LEU A 425 -12.70 13.39 34.15
N GLY A 426 -12.23 13.03 32.96
CA GLY A 426 -11.83 13.90 31.86
C GLY A 426 -10.43 14.50 31.97
N SER A 427 -10.08 15.10 33.12
CA SER A 427 -8.81 15.83 33.28
C SER A 427 -8.33 15.88 34.74
N GLU A 428 -7.18 16.50 34.98
CA GLU A 428 -6.65 16.71 36.34
C GLU A 428 -7.60 17.49 37.25
N SER A 429 -8.28 18.52 36.74
CA SER A 429 -9.30 19.28 37.46
C SER A 429 -10.68 18.61 37.43
N GLY A 430 -10.77 17.39 36.88
CA GLY A 430 -11.98 16.59 36.81
C GLY A 430 -12.53 16.15 38.15
N GLN A 431 -13.82 15.79 38.17
CA GLN A 431 -14.44 15.17 39.33
C GLN A 431 -13.72 13.87 39.67
N GLU A 432 -13.29 13.72 40.92
CA GLU A 432 -12.72 12.48 41.43
C GLU A 432 -13.82 11.44 41.66
N LEU A 433 -13.57 10.21 41.23
CA LEU A 433 -14.43 9.06 41.50
C LEU A 433 -14.30 8.65 42.97
N ALA A 434 -15.30 7.97 43.53
CA ALA A 434 -15.23 7.53 44.92
C ALA A 434 -14.35 6.27 45.08
N ALA A 435 -13.23 6.39 45.78
CA ALA A 435 -12.40 5.23 46.14
C ALA A 435 -13.20 4.21 46.98
N GLY A 436 -13.06 2.92 46.67
CA GLY A 436 -13.81 1.81 47.26
C GLY A 436 -15.22 1.62 46.70
N ALA A 437 -15.86 2.67 46.17
CA ALA A 437 -17.22 2.61 45.62
C ALA A 437 -17.23 2.55 44.08
N ASP A 438 -16.49 3.44 43.42
CA ASP A 438 -16.38 3.56 41.96
C ASP A 438 -15.08 2.98 41.41
N TYR A 439 -14.00 2.98 42.19
CA TYR A 439 -12.76 2.30 41.84
C TYR A 439 -12.04 1.71 43.06
N ALA A 440 -11.19 0.71 42.83
CA ALA A 440 -10.28 0.14 43.80
C ALA A 440 -8.85 0.10 43.22
N TYR A 441 -7.84 0.16 44.09
CA TYR A 441 -6.44 0.06 43.71
C TYR A 441 -5.70 -0.89 44.64
N ASP A 442 -4.93 -1.81 44.05
CA ASP A 442 -4.03 -2.72 44.76
C ASP A 442 -2.57 -2.29 44.54
N ALA A 443 -1.96 -1.76 45.60
CA ALA A 443 -0.58 -1.29 45.58
C ALA A 443 0.48 -2.40 45.47
N ALA A 444 0.12 -3.66 45.73
CA ALA A 444 1.05 -4.78 45.60
C ALA A 444 1.21 -5.26 44.15
N THR A 445 0.16 -5.08 43.33
CA THR A 445 0.10 -5.55 41.94
C THR A 445 0.04 -4.42 40.91
N GLY A 446 -0.21 -3.19 41.34
CA GLY A 446 -0.40 -2.02 40.47
C GLY A 446 -1.78 -1.96 39.82
N ILE A 447 -2.71 -2.86 40.19
CA ILE A 447 -4.01 -2.99 39.54
C ILE A 447 -4.96 -1.89 40.01
N VAL A 448 -5.44 -1.07 39.08
CA VAL A 448 -6.59 -0.17 39.28
C VAL A 448 -7.82 -0.81 38.62
N THR A 449 -8.90 -1.00 39.38
CA THR A 449 -10.18 -1.53 38.90
C THR A 449 -11.25 -0.44 39.01
N VAL A 450 -11.87 -0.03 37.92
CA VAL A 450 -12.89 1.05 37.89
C VAL A 450 -14.23 0.49 37.42
N LYS A 451 -15.32 0.74 38.15
CA LYS A 451 -16.67 0.34 37.74
C LYS A 451 -17.09 1.05 36.47
N LYS A 452 -17.51 0.30 35.47
CA LYS A 452 -17.98 0.81 34.17
C LYS A 452 -19.16 1.77 34.32
N SER A 453 -20.03 1.57 35.32
CA SER A 453 -21.14 2.47 35.65
C SER A 453 -20.71 3.86 36.14
N ALA A 454 -19.48 4.02 36.63
CA ALA A 454 -18.94 5.31 37.07
C ALA A 454 -18.22 6.08 35.96
N VAL A 455 -18.00 5.45 34.79
CA VAL A 455 -17.21 6.01 33.70
C VAL A 455 -18.12 6.72 32.67
N VAL A 456 -18.40 8.00 32.93
CA VAL A 456 -19.22 8.87 32.06
C VAL A 456 -18.39 9.74 31.09
N GLY A 457 -17.08 9.49 31.01
CA GLY A 457 -16.13 10.23 30.19
C GLY A 457 -14.74 9.58 30.23
N PRO A 458 -13.73 10.18 29.56
CA PRO A 458 -12.33 9.76 29.71
C PRO A 458 -11.92 9.74 31.18
N LEU A 459 -10.93 8.92 31.56
CA LEU A 459 -10.39 8.92 32.93
C LEU A 459 -8.97 9.47 32.96
N TYR A 460 -8.72 10.32 33.95
CA TYR A 460 -7.41 10.84 34.33
C TYR A 460 -6.93 10.12 35.60
N LEU A 461 -5.73 9.53 35.56
CA LEU A 461 -5.14 8.84 36.71
C LEU A 461 -3.96 9.66 37.26
N ALA A 462 -4.10 10.15 38.48
CA ALA A 462 -2.99 10.69 39.26
C ALA A 462 -2.42 9.61 40.17
N ALA A 463 -1.10 9.50 40.24
CA ALA A 463 -0.40 8.54 41.08
C ALA A 463 0.92 9.16 41.56
N SER A 464 1.27 8.98 42.84
CA SER A 464 2.52 9.52 43.41
C SER A 464 3.43 8.38 43.85
N GLY A 465 4.56 8.23 43.16
CA GLY A 465 5.56 7.20 43.44
C GLY A 465 6.57 7.63 44.50
N VAL A 466 7.21 6.65 45.12
CA VAL A 466 8.32 6.85 46.06
C VAL A 466 9.55 6.13 45.48
N PRO A 467 10.76 6.72 45.51
CA PRO A 467 11.99 6.01 45.15
C PRO A 467 12.11 4.72 45.96
N ALA A 468 12.53 3.62 45.33
CA ALA A 468 12.81 2.41 46.09
C ALA A 468 13.92 2.70 47.11
N PRO A 469 13.83 2.18 48.35
CA PRO A 469 14.88 2.38 49.34
C PRO A 469 16.20 1.85 48.78
N THR A 470 17.25 2.67 48.83
CA THR A 470 18.60 2.25 48.46
C THR A 470 18.94 0.97 49.22
N PRO A 471 19.40 -0.10 48.55
CA PRO A 471 19.77 -1.33 49.23
C PRO A 471 20.77 -1.01 50.36
N PRO A 472 20.56 -1.54 51.58
CA PRO A 472 21.49 -1.27 52.67
C PRO A 472 22.88 -1.71 52.23
N THR A 473 23.85 -0.79 52.33
CA THR A 473 25.25 -1.07 52.00
C THR A 473 25.68 -2.35 52.71
N PRO A 474 26.15 -3.38 51.99
CA PRO A 474 26.55 -4.63 52.62
C PRO A 474 27.55 -4.36 53.74
N ALA A 475 27.28 -4.89 54.93
CA ALA A 475 28.22 -4.81 56.04
C ALA A 475 29.57 -5.39 55.59
N PRO A 476 30.70 -4.73 55.88
CA PRO A 476 32.00 -5.16 55.38
C PRO A 476 32.29 -6.60 55.83
N ALA A 477 32.64 -7.46 54.87
CA ALA A 477 32.96 -8.85 55.12
C ALA A 477 34.15 -8.97 56.11
N PRO A 478 34.16 -9.98 56.99
CA PRO A 478 35.21 -10.13 57.99
C PRO A 478 36.58 -10.34 57.33
N THR A 479 37.57 -9.57 57.77
CA THR A 479 38.93 -9.59 57.23
C THR A 479 39.69 -10.85 57.65
N THR A 480 40.35 -11.49 56.69
CA THR A 480 41.44 -12.45 56.92
C THR A 480 42.78 -11.73 56.64
N PRO A 481 43.84 -11.89 57.46
CA PRO A 481 44.85 -10.83 57.59
C PRO A 481 46.12 -10.96 56.72
N GLU A 482 46.81 -9.81 56.59
CA GLU A 482 48.21 -9.60 56.15
C GLU A 482 48.53 -9.77 54.64
N THR A 483 49.44 -9.02 54.01
CA THR A 483 50.49 -8.04 54.46
C THR A 483 50.59 -6.83 53.45
N PRO A 484 51.50 -5.81 53.55
CA PRO A 484 51.14 -4.42 53.19
C PRO A 484 51.90 -3.77 51.99
N THR A 485 51.48 -2.54 51.65
CA THR A 485 52.16 -1.38 50.99
C THR A 485 51.39 -0.75 49.79
N THR A 486 51.51 0.58 49.68
CA THR A 486 50.79 1.52 48.78
C THR A 486 51.79 2.60 48.33
N PRO A 487 51.57 3.47 47.30
CA PRO A 487 50.38 3.72 46.45
C PRO A 487 50.69 3.46 44.93
N THR A 488 50.08 3.99 43.86
CA THR A 488 49.16 5.14 43.56
C THR A 488 48.23 4.78 42.34
N PRO A 489 47.49 5.66 41.59
CA PRO A 489 46.09 5.29 41.23
C PRO A 489 45.66 5.33 39.73
N LEU A 490 44.52 4.67 39.44
CA LEU A 490 43.51 4.88 38.36
C LEU A 490 43.97 4.85 36.86
N PRO A 491 43.09 4.53 35.88
CA PRO A 491 41.63 4.39 35.97
C PRO A 491 40.94 3.17 35.31
N GLU A 492 39.64 3.06 35.58
CA GLU A 492 38.61 2.21 34.96
C GLU A 492 37.48 3.14 34.42
N PRO A 493 36.41 2.71 33.70
CA PRO A 493 35.99 1.37 33.19
C PRO A 493 35.74 1.45 31.63
N PRO A 494 34.88 0.66 30.93
CA PRO A 494 33.99 -0.43 31.34
C PRO A 494 33.98 -1.72 30.50
N SER A 495 33.37 -2.75 31.12
CA SER A 495 33.12 -4.09 30.56
C SER A 495 31.95 -4.13 29.56
N SER A 496 32.07 -5.01 28.57
CA SER A 496 31.10 -5.22 27.50
C SER A 496 30.13 -6.38 27.77
N ALA A 497 28.84 -6.09 27.57
CA ALA A 497 27.86 -6.86 26.79
C ALA A 497 27.58 -8.37 27.04
N LYS A 498 26.26 -8.67 27.02
CA LYS A 498 25.57 -9.85 26.45
C LYS A 498 25.76 -11.23 27.11
N ALA A 499 24.63 -11.86 27.50
CA ALA A 499 23.95 -12.88 26.67
C ALA A 499 22.67 -13.44 27.34
N LEU A 500 21.56 -13.45 26.58
CA LEU A 500 20.57 -14.54 26.34
C LEU A 500 19.91 -15.32 27.52
N ALA A 501 18.66 -15.81 27.43
CA ALA A 501 17.74 -15.96 26.30
C ALA A 501 16.24 -16.06 26.72
N SER A 502 15.32 -15.90 25.74
CA SER A 502 14.09 -16.70 25.48
C SER A 502 13.23 -17.15 26.68
N THR A 503 11.93 -16.85 26.81
CA THR A 503 10.78 -16.89 25.85
C THR A 503 9.76 -15.78 26.23
N GLY A 504 8.85 -15.22 25.43
CA GLY A 504 8.28 -15.51 24.11
C GLY A 504 7.09 -14.54 23.89
N ASP A 505 6.66 -14.40 22.64
CA ASP A 505 5.44 -13.74 22.11
C ASP A 505 5.13 -12.23 22.36
N SER A 506 5.14 -11.49 21.24
CA SER A 506 4.33 -10.29 20.89
C SER A 506 4.54 -8.95 21.62
N PRO A 507 5.23 -7.97 20.98
CA PRO A 507 5.23 -6.57 21.40
C PRO A 507 4.17 -5.71 20.67
N LEU A 508 3.48 -4.84 21.42
CA LEU A 508 2.70 -3.70 20.90
C LEU A 508 3.51 -2.38 21.03
N PRO A 509 3.17 -1.32 20.29
CA PRO A 509 4.17 -0.33 19.86
C PRO A 509 4.48 0.78 20.86
N ILE A 510 5.75 1.20 20.89
CA ILE A 510 6.21 2.42 21.56
C ILE A 510 6.07 3.59 20.58
N ILE A 511 5.31 4.61 20.95
CA ILE A 511 5.24 5.88 20.23
C ILE A 511 6.43 6.76 20.66
N ALA A 512 7.29 7.13 19.71
CA ALA A 512 8.32 8.14 19.91
C ALA A 512 8.42 9.06 18.68
N LEU A 513 8.62 10.35 18.93
CA LEU A 513 8.29 11.42 18.00
C LEU A 513 9.47 11.81 17.07
N SER A 514 9.28 11.63 15.75
CA SER A 514 9.89 12.32 14.59
C SER A 514 11.36 12.80 14.60
N VAL A 515 12.08 12.49 13.51
CA VAL A 515 12.71 13.46 12.57
C VAL A 515 13.22 12.69 11.33
N ALA A 516 13.14 13.28 10.14
CA ALA A 516 13.52 12.66 8.87
C ALA A 516 15.02 12.74 8.57
N LEU A 517 15.62 11.71 7.94
CA LEU A 517 16.46 11.86 6.72
C LEU A 517 16.89 10.51 6.05
N VAL A 518 16.81 10.50 4.71
CA VAL A 518 17.55 9.72 3.68
C VAL A 518 17.33 8.20 3.51
N ALA A 519 17.14 7.86 2.23
CA ALA A 519 17.08 6.54 1.62
C ALA A 519 18.36 5.68 1.70
N GLY A 520 18.23 4.38 1.39
CA GLY A 520 19.34 3.55 0.89
C GLY A 520 19.68 2.29 1.70
N ALA A 521 18.79 1.29 1.75
CA ALA A 521 19.10 -0.02 2.36
C ALA A 521 18.32 -1.23 1.80
N THR A 522 18.05 -1.30 0.48
CA THR A 522 17.38 -2.47 -0.16
C THR A 522 18.29 -3.21 -1.16
N ALA A 523 19.54 -3.46 -0.76
CA ALA A 523 20.51 -4.22 -1.56
C ALA A 523 21.38 -5.18 -0.70
N ALA A 524 20.78 -5.92 0.23
CA ALA A 524 21.51 -6.90 1.07
C ALA A 524 20.76 -8.22 1.38
N ALA A 525 19.43 -8.28 1.31
CA ALA A 525 18.66 -9.45 1.74
C ALA A 525 18.58 -10.60 0.70
N CYS A 526 18.64 -10.32 -0.60
CA CYS A 526 18.43 -11.34 -1.65
C CYS A 526 19.63 -12.28 -1.90
N ALA A 527 20.78 -12.06 -1.27
CA ALA A 527 21.98 -12.89 -1.46
C ALA A 527 21.98 -14.20 -0.63
N ALA A 528 21.23 -14.26 0.48
CA ALA A 528 21.28 -15.40 1.40
C ALA A 528 20.36 -16.58 0.98
N ALA A 529 19.24 -16.30 0.32
CA ALA A 529 18.27 -17.33 -0.07
C ALA A 529 18.74 -18.23 -1.23
N ARG A 530 19.56 -17.71 -2.16
CA ARG A 530 20.06 -18.47 -3.32
C ARG A 530 21.20 -19.46 -3.00
N ARG A 531 21.74 -19.48 -1.78
CA ARG A 531 22.87 -20.37 -1.41
C ARG A 531 22.50 -21.70 -0.74
N ARG A 532 21.25 -21.90 -0.29
CA ARG A 532 20.82 -23.21 0.26
C ARG A 532 20.26 -24.17 -0.81
N LYS A 533 19.66 -23.67 -1.89
CA LYS A 533 19.09 -24.49 -2.98
C LYS A 533 20.13 -25.14 -3.93
N ARG A 534 21.42 -25.15 -3.56
CA ARG A 534 22.52 -25.75 -4.34
C ARG A 534 23.37 -26.75 -3.55
N LEU A 535 22.87 -27.20 -2.40
CA LEU A 535 23.49 -28.25 -1.57
C LEU A 535 22.64 -29.54 -1.46
N ASP A 536 21.34 -29.47 -1.78
CA ASP A 536 20.45 -30.66 -1.89
C ASP A 536 20.36 -31.23 -3.32
N GLN A 537 21.36 -30.94 -4.16
CA GLN A 537 21.58 -31.63 -5.44
C GLN A 537 23.07 -31.96 -5.59
N ARG A 538 23.51 -32.95 -4.82
CA ARG A 538 24.63 -33.84 -5.10
C ARG A 538 24.30 -35.24 -4.59
#